data_AF-A0A958IN84-F1
#
_entry.id   AF-A0A958IN84-F1
#
_cell.length_a   1.000
_cell.length_b   1.000
_cell.length_c   1.000
_cell.angle_alpha   90.00
_cell.angle_beta   90.00
_cell.angle_gamma   90.00
#
_symmetry.space_group_name_H-M   'P 1'
#
loop_
_entity.id
_entity.type
_entity.pdbx_description
1 polymer ?
#
loop_
_entity_poly.entity_id
_entity_poly.type
_entity_poly.pdbx_seq_one_letter_code
_entity_poly.pdbx_strand_id
1 'polypeptide(L)' 'GRTWISDAARSRLTYTPRVSREVHHELGFSVNGILNLLRVDAVWRLDRPGFYAGFGLARIF' A
#
# COMPACT_ATOMS: atom_id res chain seq x y z
N GLY A 1 -2.62 -2.22 6.30
CA GLY A 1 -1.67 -3.33 6.09
C GLY A 1 -1.46 -4.05 7.41
N ARG A 2 -1.61 -5.38 7.44
CA ARG A 2 -1.28 -6.18 8.63
C ARG A 2 0.21 -6.50 8.55
N THR A 3 1.03 -5.81 9.36
CA THR A 3 2.43 -6.20 9.52
C THR A 3 2.48 -7.39 10.46
N TRP A 4 2.80 -8.56 9.93
CA TRP A 4 2.94 -9.78 10.71
C TRP A 4 4.34 -9.83 11.31
N ILE A 5 4.53 -9.20 12.46
CA ILE A 5 5.75 -9.31 13.26
C ILE A 5 5.50 -10.22 14.47
N SER A 6 6.48 -11.02 14.85
CA SER A 6 6.40 -11.83 16.07
C SER A 6 6.46 -10.94 17.32
N ASP A 7 5.93 -11.41 18.44
CA ASP A 7 5.95 -10.65 19.71
C ASP A 7 7.40 -10.35 20.16
N ALA A 8 8.33 -11.28 19.91
CA ALA A 8 9.75 -11.11 20.18
C ALA A 8 10.41 -10.04 19.29
N ALA A 9 9.95 -9.86 18.05
CA ALA A 9 10.41 -8.78 17.18
C ALA A 9 9.78 -7.45 17.59
N ARG A 10 8.52 -7.47 18.03
CA ARG A 10 7.78 -6.29 18.49
C ARG A 10 8.38 -5.67 19.74
N SER A 11 8.86 -6.47 20.69
CA SER A 11 9.49 -5.97 21.92
C SER A 11 10.85 -5.30 21.71
N ARG A 12 11.47 -5.50 20.53
CA ARG A 12 12.76 -4.90 20.15
C ARG A 12 12.62 -3.62 19.34
N LEU A 13 11.40 -3.19 19.03
CA LEU A 13 11.18 -1.94 18.31
C LEU A 13 11.48 -0.76 19.22
N THR A 14 12.25 0.20 18.72
CA THR A 14 12.51 1.49 19.40
C THR A 14 11.33 2.46 19.28
N TYR A 15 10.24 2.05 18.63
CA TYR A 15 9.03 2.84 18.42
C TYR A 15 7.79 2.02 18.72
N THR A 16 6.69 2.70 19.06
CA THR A 16 5.38 2.07 19.26
C THR A 16 4.62 2.04 17.94
N PRO A 17 4.43 0.86 17.30
CA PRO A 17 3.66 0.77 16.07
C PRO A 17 2.20 1.13 16.32
N ARG A 18 1.66 2.08 15.54
CA ARG A 18 0.21 2.33 15.49
C ARG A 18 -0.44 1.26 14.61
N VAL A 19 -1.28 0.44 15.22
CA VAL A 19 -2.01 -0.64 14.53
C VAL A 19 -3.47 -0.23 14.42
N SER A 20 -4.01 -0.09 13.21
CA SER A 20 -5.46 -0.04 13.04
C SER A 20 -5.98 -1.48 12.93
N ARG A 21 -7.05 -1.81 13.67
CA ARG A 21 -7.76 -3.09 13.56
C ARG A 21 -8.86 -3.06 12.51
N GLU A 22 -8.86 -2.03 11.66
CA GLU A 22 -9.91 -1.77 10.69
C GLU A 22 -9.61 -2.50 9.37
N VAL A 23 -10.66 -3.04 8.77
CA VAL A 23 -10.63 -3.56 7.40
C VAL A 23 -10.98 -2.41 6.48
N HIS A 24 -10.11 -2.15 5.51
CA HIS A 24 -10.31 -1.09 4.52
C HIS A 24 -10.64 -1.72 3.17
N HIS A 25 -11.71 -1.23 2.56
CA HIS A 25 -12.14 -1.66 1.23
C HIS A 25 -11.71 -0.61 0.22
N GLU A 26 -10.95 -1.04 -0.77
CA GLU A 26 -10.35 -0.18 -1.78
C GLU A 26 -10.68 -0.70 -3.17
N LEU A 27 -11.00 0.21 -4.09
CA LEU A 27 -11.17 -0.08 -5.51
C LEU A 27 -10.13 0.72 -6.27
N GLY A 28 -9.36 0.05 -7.13
CA GLY A 28 -8.28 0.69 -7.86
C GLY A 28 -8.24 0.31 -9.32
N PHE A 29 -7.70 1.22 -10.12
CA PHE A 29 -7.36 1.04 -11.52
C PHE A 29 -5.85 1.22 -11.68
N SER A 30 -5.24 0.39 -12.53
CA SER A 30 -3.80 0.42 -12.79
C SER A 30 -3.53 0.34 -14.28
N VAL A 31 -2.75 1.29 -14.79
CA VAL A 31 -2.23 1.28 -16.16
C VAL A 31 -0.77 0.89 -16.10
N ASN A 32 -0.40 -0.13 -16.87
CA ASN A 32 0.96 -0.62 -16.97
C ASN A 32 1.48 -0.47 -18.40
N GLY A 33 2.79 -0.44 -18.57
CA GLY A 33 3.41 -0.39 -19.89
C GLY A 33 3.38 1.00 -20.54
N ILE A 34 3.18 2.06 -19.77
CA ILE A 34 3.35 3.43 -20.26
C ILE A 34 4.82 3.58 -20.67
N LEU A 35 5.07 3.73 -21.97
CA LEU A 35 6.41 3.74 -22.55
C LEU A 35 7.25 2.49 -22.21
N ASN A 36 6.60 1.34 -21.98
CA ASN A 36 7.24 0.09 -21.52
C ASN A 36 8.01 0.20 -20.18
N LEU A 37 7.88 1.32 -19.47
CA LEU A 37 8.68 1.61 -18.27
C LEU A 37 7.83 1.99 -17.07
N LEU A 38 6.68 2.63 -17.29
CA LEU A 38 5.93 3.26 -16.22
C LEU A 38 4.63 2.51 -15.95
N ARG A 39 4.31 2.46 -14.66
CA ARG A 39 3.02 2.07 -14.13
C ARG A 39 2.42 3.27 -13.41
N VAL A 40 1.13 3.48 -13.59
CA VAL A 40 0.35 4.48 -12.86
C VAL A 40 -0.85 3.80 -12.22
N ASP A 41 -1.10 4.13 -10.96
CA ASP A 41 -2.15 3.56 -10.14
C ASP A 41 -3.07 4.66 -9.60
N ALA A 42 -4.37 4.38 -9.57
CA ALA A 42 -5.38 5.23 -8.98
C ALA A 42 -6.27 4.37 -8.08
N VAL A 43 -6.40 4.73 -6.80
CA VAL A 43 -7.10 3.94 -5.78
C VAL A 43 -8.08 4.84 -5.03
N TRP A 44 -9.33 4.40 -4.96
CA TRP A 44 -10.37 5.01 -4.13
C TRP A 44 -10.70 4.10 -2.97
N ARG A 45 -10.92 4.71 -1.81
CA ARG A 45 -11.45 4.03 -0.64
C ARG A 45 -12.96 4.04 -0.65
N LEU A 46 -13.55 2.87 -0.42
CA LEU A 46 -14.98 2.66 -0.36
C LEU A 46 -15.52 2.81 1.07
N ASP A 47 -14.66 2.57 2.07
CA ASP A 47 -15.04 2.63 3.49
C ASP A 47 -15.00 4.06 4.05
N ARG A 48 -14.11 4.90 3.55
CA ARG A 48 -14.00 6.32 3.90
C ARG A 48 -13.56 7.15 2.70
N PRO A 49 -13.92 8.44 2.61
CA PRO A 49 -13.44 9.31 1.54
C PRO A 49 -11.90 9.32 1.50
N GLY A 50 -11.33 8.87 0.39
CA GLY A 50 -9.89 8.87 0.19
C GLY A 50 -9.55 8.47 -1.24
N PHE A 51 -8.73 9.29 -1.89
CA PHE A 51 -8.17 9.02 -3.20
C PHE A 51 -6.65 9.03 -3.13
N TYR A 52 -6.03 8.02 -3.75
CA TYR A 52 -4.58 7.84 -3.76
C TYR A 52 -4.15 7.59 -5.20
N ALA A 53 -3.17 8.36 -5.66
CA ALA A 53 -2.50 8.13 -6.94
C ALA A 53 -1.05 7.70 -6.68
N GLY A 54 -0.57 6.78 -7.49
CA GLY A 54 0.79 6.26 -7.42
C GLY A 54 1.39 6.12 -8.82
N PHE A 55 2.71 6.11 -8.87
CA PHE A 55 3.45 5.73 -10.07
C PHE A 55 4.65 4.88 -9.67
N GLY A 56 5.10 4.04 -10.59
CA GLY A 56 6.24 3.16 -10.37
C GLY A 56 6.97 2.84 -11.66
N LEU A 57 8.23 2.45 -11.52
CA LEU A 57 9.02 1.88 -12.61
C LEU A 57 8.70 0.38 -12.70
N ALA A 58 8.38 -0.08 -13.90
CA ALA A 58 8.37 -1.49 -14.24
C ALA A 58 9.79 -2.03 -14.10
N ARG A 59 9.94 -3.25 -13.59
CA ARG A 59 11.24 -3.90 -13.45
C ARG A 59 11.82 -4.12 -14.85
N ILE A 60 12.79 -3.31 -15.21
CA ILE A 60 13.68 -3.55 -16.36
C ILE A 60 14.76 -4.49 -15.83
N PHE A 61 14.85 -5.65 -16.49
CA PHE A 61 15.66 -6.85 -16.24
C PHE A 61 16.98 -6.64 -15.47
#